data_AF-A0A133V7J8-F1
#
_entry.id   AF-A0A133V7J8-F1
#
_cell.length_a   1.000
_cell.length_b   1.000
_cell.length_c   1.000
_cell.angle_alpha   90.00
_cell.angle_beta   90.00
_cell.angle_gamma   90.00
#
_symmetry.space_group_name_H-M   'P 1'
#
loop_
_entity.id
_entity.type
_entity.pdbx_description
1 polymer ?
#
loop_
_entity_poly.entity_id
_entity_poly.type
_entity_poly.pdbx_seq_one_letter_code
_entity_poly.pdbx_strand_id
1 'polypeptide(L)' 'MKEIRESAEEIVDSFKEVTKDLPKEEETYYGQDTLNVMRQDQSPSPKEEREEFERGFKKIMPESDEDGNLKVEVGEWTE' A
#
# COMPACT_ATOMS: atom_id res chain seq x y z
N MET A 1 7.40 -23.99 -0.83
CA MET A 1 8.69 -23.27 -1.04
C MET A 1 9.23 -23.50 -2.45
N LYS A 2 9.51 -24.75 -2.87
CA LYS A 2 10.04 -25.04 -4.22
C LYS A 2 9.10 -24.61 -5.36
N GLU A 3 7.82 -24.94 -5.25
CA GLU A 3 6.80 -24.54 -6.25
C GLU A 3 6.61 -23.02 -6.34
N ILE A 4 6.66 -22.30 -5.21
CA ILE A 4 6.60 -20.82 -5.18
C ILE A 4 7.80 -20.23 -5.91
N ARG A 5 8.98 -20.81 -5.70
CA ARG A 5 10.21 -20.37 -6.36
C ARG A 5 10.15 -20.61 -7.87
N GLU A 6 9.74 -21.81 -8.29
CA GLU A 6 9.62 -22.17 -9.70
C GLU A 6 8.61 -21.26 -10.42
N SER A 7 7.47 -21.00 -9.79
CA SER A 7 6.47 -20.06 -10.32
C SER A 7 7.01 -18.62 -10.41
N ALA A 8 7.75 -18.16 -9.42
CA ALA A 8 8.36 -16.83 -9.45
C ALA A 8 9.42 -16.71 -10.56
N GLU A 9 10.24 -17.75 -10.76
CA GLU A 9 11.23 -17.81 -11.84
C GLU A 9 10.56 -17.78 -13.23
N GLU A 10 9.46 -18.51 -13.43
CA GLU A 10 8.67 -18.49 -14.67
C GLU A 10 8.08 -17.10 -14.98
N ILE A 11 7.55 -16.40 -13.97
CA ILE A 11 7.04 -15.03 -14.12
C ILE A 11 8.16 -14.07 -14.54
N VAL A 12 9.32 -14.17 -13.90
CA VAL A 12 10.46 -13.30 -14.21
C VAL A 12 10.98 -13.55 -15.62
N ASP A 13 11.13 -14.81 -16.01
CA ASP A 13 11.69 -15.14 -17.31
C ASP A 13 10.73 -14.80 -18.46
N SER A 14 9.43 -15.03 -18.28
CA SER A 14 8.43 -14.57 -19.26
C SER A 14 8.44 -13.04 -19.43
N PHE A 15 8.58 -12.28 -18.34
CA PHE A 15 8.67 -10.82 -18.41
C PHE A 15 9.95 -10.34 -19.11
N LYS A 16 11.09 -11.00 -18.86
CA LYS A 16 12.36 -10.71 -19.55
C LYS A 16 12.22 -10.94 -21.05
N GLU A 17 11.63 -12.04 -21.50
CA GLU A 17 11.47 -12.31 -22.93
C GLU A 17 10.62 -11.24 -23.62
N VAL A 18 9.50 -10.82 -23.00
CA VAL A 18 8.61 -9.80 -23.57
C VAL A 18 9.25 -8.42 -23.62
N THR A 19 10.11 -8.09 -22.65
CA THR A 19 10.70 -6.75 -22.53
C THR A 19 11.98 -6.55 -23.34
N LYS A 20 12.60 -7.63 -23.87
CA LYS A 20 13.84 -7.55 -24.67
C LYS A 20 13.73 -6.64 -25.90
N ASP A 21 12.58 -6.65 -26.55
CA ASP A 21 12.35 -5.93 -27.82
C ASP A 21 11.67 -4.57 -27.61
N LEU A 22 11.40 -4.17 -26.36
CA LEU A 22 10.80 -2.87 -26.08
C LEU A 22 11.83 -1.74 -26.30
N PRO A 23 11.44 -0.62 -26.92
CA PRO A 23 12.29 0.55 -27.03
C PRO A 23 12.65 1.08 -25.64
N LYS A 24 13.87 1.61 -25.51
CA LYS A 24 14.30 2.30 -24.30
C LYS A 24 13.70 3.70 -24.30
N GLU A 25 12.71 3.91 -23.44
CA GLU A 25 12.11 5.22 -23.19
C GLU A 25 12.69 5.82 -21.91
N GLU A 26 12.59 7.15 -21.75
CA GLU A 26 12.87 7.78 -20.46
C GLU A 26 11.84 7.33 -19.41
N GLU A 27 12.33 7.01 -18.21
CA GLU A 27 11.47 6.55 -17.12
C GLU A 27 10.43 7.60 -16.76
N THR A 28 9.16 7.26 -16.95
CA THR A 28 8.04 8.13 -16.62
C THR A 28 7.40 7.65 -15.32
N TYR A 29 7.58 8.40 -14.24
CA TYR A 29 7.06 8.06 -12.92
C TYR A 29 5.60 8.52 -12.72
N TYR A 30 5.20 9.60 -13.40
CA TYR A 30 3.87 10.17 -13.34
C TYR A 30 3.36 10.43 -14.75
N GLY A 31 2.12 10.05 -15.05
CA GLY A 31 1.48 10.36 -16.33
C GLY A 31 1.04 11.83 -16.46
N GLN A 32 1.39 12.68 -15.50
CA GLN A 32 1.03 14.10 -15.43
C GLN A 32 2.20 14.90 -14.86
N ASP A 33 2.43 16.09 -15.42
CA ASP A 33 3.52 17.00 -15.01
C ASP A 33 3.13 17.91 -13.84
N THR A 34 2.18 17.50 -13.00
CA THR A 34 1.73 18.33 -11.88
C THR A 34 2.76 18.26 -10.75
N LEU A 35 3.47 19.36 -10.55
CA LEU A 35 4.50 19.48 -9.52
C LEU A 35 4.02 20.34 -8.35
N ASN A 36 4.58 20.09 -7.16
CA ASN A 36 4.39 20.93 -5.97
C ASN A 36 2.93 21.11 -5.54
N VAL A 37 2.13 20.03 -5.59
CA VAL A 37 0.78 20.03 -5.02
C VAL A 37 0.87 20.04 -3.50
N MET A 38 0.71 21.21 -2.90
CA MET A 38 0.78 21.39 -1.46
C MET A 38 -0.63 21.39 -0.84
N ARG A 39 -0.80 20.64 0.26
CA ARG A 39 -1.98 20.79 1.12
C ARG A 39 -1.73 21.93 2.10
N GLN A 40 -2.68 22.86 2.21
CA GLN A 40 -2.62 23.91 3.22
C GLN A 40 -2.68 23.30 4.62
N ASP A 41 -1.98 23.95 5.56
CA ASP A 41 -2.13 23.62 6.97
C ASP A 41 -3.50 24.10 7.46
N GLN A 42 -4.28 23.19 8.04
CA GLN A 42 -5.65 23.43 8.47
C GLN A 42 -5.87 22.80 9.83
N SER A 43 -6.83 23.35 10.57
CA SER A 43 -7.32 22.73 11.79
C SER A 43 -7.80 21.30 11.50
N PRO A 44 -7.66 20.37 12.47
CA PRO A 44 -8.23 19.04 12.35
C PRO A 44 -9.72 19.07 12.00
N SER A 45 -10.19 18.02 11.35
CA SER A 45 -11.62 17.86 11.07
C SER A 45 -12.47 17.93 12.35
N PRO A 46 -13.74 18.36 12.23
CA PRO A 46 -14.69 18.36 13.34
C PRO A 46 -14.73 17.03 14.09
N LYS A 47 -15.12 17.08 15.36
CA LYS A 47 -15.18 15.88 16.20
C LYS A 47 -16.17 14.85 15.62
N GLU A 48 -17.30 15.33 15.13
CA GLU A 48 -18.39 14.53 14.57
C GLU A 48 -17.93 13.71 13.35
N GLU A 49 -17.18 14.34 12.44
CA GLU A 49 -16.61 13.65 11.26
C GLU A 49 -15.59 12.58 11.68
N ARG A 50 -14.78 12.86 12.70
CA ARG A 50 -13.80 11.89 13.22
C ARG A 50 -14.48 10.70 13.88
N GLU A 51 -15.55 10.92 14.65
CA GLU A 51 -16.32 9.85 15.25
C GLU A 51 -17.07 9.01 14.20
N GLU A 52 -17.56 9.63 13.12
CA GLU A 52 -18.15 8.90 12.00
C GLU A 52 -17.12 8.03 11.29
N PHE A 53 -15.95 8.59 11.00
CA PHE A 53 -14.82 7.84 10.45
C PHE A 53 -14.43 6.66 11.35
N GLU A 54 -14.29 6.90 12.66
CA GLU A 54 -13.92 5.87 13.63
C GLU A 54 -14.93 4.71 13.65
N ARG A 55 -16.23 5.01 13.66
CA ARG A 55 -17.28 3.98 13.58
C ARG A 55 -17.17 3.17 12.28
N GLY A 56 -16.93 3.85 11.15
CA GLY A 56 -16.75 3.19 9.85
C GLY A 56 -15.51 2.29 9.83
N PHE A 57 -14.40 2.78 10.36
CA PHE A 57 -13.14 2.04 10.48
C PHE A 57 -13.32 0.78 11.34
N LYS A 58 -13.88 0.93 12.55
CA LYS A 58 -14.12 -0.19 13.47
C LYS A 58 -15.03 -1.27 12.90
N LYS A 59 -15.99 -0.91 12.04
CA LYS A 59 -16.90 -1.86 11.40
C LYS A 59 -16.20 -2.87 10.48
N ILE A 60 -15.07 -2.48 9.87
CA ILE A 60 -14.34 -3.34 8.92
C ILE A 60 -13.08 -3.96 9.52
N MET A 61 -12.78 -3.68 10.79
CA MET A 61 -11.60 -4.21 11.45
C MET A 61 -11.70 -5.74 11.60
N PRO A 62 -10.63 -6.48 11.28
CA PRO A 62 -10.63 -7.94 11.37
C PRO A 62 -10.74 -8.44 12.82
N GLU A 63 -10.05 -7.79 13.76
CA GLU A 63 -10.10 -8.12 15.18
C GLU A 63 -9.89 -6.84 16.02
N SER A 64 -10.51 -6.80 17.20
CA SER A 64 -10.35 -5.71 18.17
C SER A 64 -9.84 -6.24 19.50
N ASP A 65 -9.06 -5.43 20.23
CA ASP A 65 -8.69 -5.70 21.62
C ASP A 65 -9.83 -5.32 22.59
N GLU A 66 -9.58 -5.48 23.90
CA GLU A 66 -10.55 -5.19 24.97
C GLU A 66 -10.96 -3.71 25.02
N ASP A 67 -10.11 -2.82 24.51
CA ASP A 67 -10.33 -1.37 24.46
C ASP A 67 -10.94 -0.91 23.11
N GLY A 68 -11.16 -1.84 22.17
CA GLY A 68 -11.72 -1.58 20.86
C GLY A 68 -10.72 -1.02 19.83
N ASN A 69 -9.41 -1.19 20.05
CA ASN A 69 -8.36 -0.86 19.09
C ASN A 69 -8.06 -2.03 18.17
N LEU A 70 -7.34 -1.78 17.06
CA LEU A 70 -6.94 -2.82 16.12
C LEU A 70 -5.89 -3.73 16.76
N LYS A 71 -6.23 -5.00 16.87
CA LYS A 71 -5.32 -6.03 17.36
C LYS A 71 -4.43 -6.51 16.21
N VAL A 72 -3.12 -6.50 16.46
CA VAL A 72 -2.09 -6.98 15.53
C VAL A 72 -1.07 -7.82 16.29
N GLU A 73 -0.38 -8.72 15.58
CA GLU A 73 0.76 -9.43 16.14
C GLU A 73 1.92 -8.45 16.35
N VAL A 74 2.62 -8.60 17.49
CA VAL A 74 3.83 -7.82 17.75
C VAL A 74 4.93 -8.33 16.82
N GLY A 75 5.37 -7.47 15.89
CA GLY A 75 6.53 -7.76 15.06
C GLY A 75 7.81 -7.65 15.88
N GLU A 76 8.58 -8.74 15.94
CA GLU A 76 9.96 -8.70 16.41
C GLU A 76 10.88 -8.42 15.23
N TRP A 77 11.88 -7.56 15.43
CA TRP A 77 12.97 -7.41 14.46
C TRP A 77 13.82 -8.67 14.51
N THR A 78 13.78 -9.47 13.45
CA THR A 78 14.74 -10.55 13.24
C THR A 78 16.09 -9.95 12.85
N GLU A 79 17.13 -10.21 13.64
CA GLU A 79 18.54 -9.96 13.27
C GLU A 79 19.01 -10.87 12.11
#